data_AF-A0A3S3RDK9-F1
#
_entry.id   AF-A0A3S3RDK9-F1
#
_cell.length_a   1.000
_cell.length_b   1.000
_cell.length_c   1.000
_cell.angle_alpha   90.00
_cell.angle_beta   90.00
_cell.angle_gamma   90.00
#
_symmetry.space_group_name_H-M   'P 1'
#
loop_
_entity.id
_entity.type
_entity.pdbx_description
1 polymer ?
#
loop_
_entity_poly.entity_id
_entity_poly.type
_entity_poly.pdbx_seq_one_letter_code
_entity_poly.pdbx_strand_id
1 'polypeptide(L)'
;MKKPAPLDTAAIARADKFNATIFLGTGRYRSESFGSLSEAREAADRFAKEANNGRLGMVYASTPEGRSIFVPASYQPPMNEGTETMIKTKPTAALSSQQIAQLTAMITGGGYKRAASKEAALKRFENVAAERGIATDRIIGAATFDQAKSVLAHSLKTSPAKATDTPAAAGQPVAKISVEQALGNDPLGIKAARVGGKAGKVAAIKGEPKDQPAKPAKAAKQAEKPAGKRAAILEAAQRGEMPAAPDFSAETHKRFRPTLEKLIELAKAGDIAGLKAVKINPISSSPKAMDKYRNLAVIALEAQAAAKKAA
;
A
#
# COMPACT_ATOMS: atom_id res chain seq x y z
N MET A 1 -21.94 -16.99 39.13
CA MET A 1 -20.81 -16.10 38.78
C MET A 1 -21.25 -14.65 38.95
N LYS A 2 -20.47 -13.82 39.64
CA LYS A 2 -20.81 -12.41 39.88
C LYS A 2 -20.63 -11.62 38.58
N LYS A 3 -21.64 -10.83 38.17
CA LYS A 3 -21.48 -9.92 37.03
C LYS A 3 -20.38 -8.91 37.36
N PRO A 4 -19.50 -8.55 36.41
CA PRO A 4 -18.49 -7.52 36.64
C PRO A 4 -19.18 -6.20 36.99
N ALA A 5 -18.54 -5.40 37.86
CA ALA A 5 -19.03 -4.06 38.12
C ALA A 5 -19.02 -3.26 36.80
N PRO A 6 -19.99 -2.37 36.55
CA PRO A 6 -20.05 -1.58 35.32
C PRO A 6 -18.83 -0.65 35.12
N LEU A 7 -18.09 -0.34 36.18
CA LEU A 7 -16.81 0.37 36.10
C LEU A 7 -15.71 -0.49 35.46
N ASP A 8 -15.68 -1.79 35.75
CA ASP A 8 -14.67 -2.71 35.25
C ASP A 8 -14.85 -2.98 33.76
N THR A 9 -16.09 -3.04 33.27
CA THR A 9 -16.38 -3.31 31.85
C THR A 9 -15.87 -2.21 30.93
N ALA A 10 -15.97 -0.95 31.34
CA ALA A 10 -15.44 0.20 30.60
C ALA A 10 -13.90 0.22 30.63
N ALA A 11 -13.28 -0.17 31.74
CA ALA A 11 -11.83 -0.23 31.86
C ALA A 11 -11.24 -1.40 31.05
N ILE A 12 -11.90 -2.57 31.05
CA ILE A 12 -11.53 -3.71 30.19
C ILE A 12 -11.59 -3.32 28.70
N ALA A 13 -12.56 -2.49 28.31
CA ALA A 13 -12.68 -2.02 26.92
C ALA A 13 -11.55 -1.06 26.49
N ARG A 14 -10.86 -0.42 27.43
CA ARG A 14 -9.71 0.47 27.18
C ARG A 14 -8.35 -0.18 27.44
N ALA A 15 -8.31 -1.50 27.63
CA ALA A 15 -7.08 -2.20 27.93
C ALA A 15 -6.16 -2.28 26.71
N ASP A 16 -4.87 -2.07 26.92
CA ASP A 16 -3.86 -2.15 25.85
C ASP A 16 -3.40 -3.58 25.58
N LYS A 17 -3.49 -4.44 26.61
CA LYS A 17 -3.02 -5.83 26.57
C LYS A 17 -3.81 -6.72 27.52
N PHE A 18 -3.83 -8.01 27.23
CA PHE A 18 -4.48 -9.04 28.02
C PHE A 18 -3.46 -10.09 28.45
N ASN A 19 -3.45 -10.47 29.73
CA ASN A 19 -2.57 -11.50 30.27
C ASN A 19 -3.39 -12.74 30.61
N ALA A 20 -3.09 -13.85 29.94
CA ALA A 20 -3.60 -15.15 30.36
C ALA A 20 -2.68 -15.71 31.45
N THR A 21 -3.23 -16.17 32.57
CA THR A 21 -2.47 -16.69 33.71
C THR A 21 -3.11 -17.98 34.23
N ILE A 22 -2.31 -18.98 34.54
CA ILE A 22 -2.75 -20.17 35.27
C ILE A 22 -1.86 -20.40 36.50
N PHE A 23 -2.48 -20.88 37.58
CA PHE A 23 -1.76 -21.35 38.76
C PHE A 23 -1.31 -22.79 38.54
N LEU A 24 -0.01 -23.07 38.66
CA LEU A 24 0.57 -24.40 38.47
C LEU A 24 0.68 -25.23 39.75
N GLY A 25 0.45 -24.62 40.93
CA GLY A 25 0.76 -25.23 42.23
C GLY A 25 1.90 -24.51 42.94
N THR A 26 2.03 -24.69 44.27
CA THR A 26 3.16 -24.21 45.08
C THR A 26 3.56 -22.73 44.86
N GLY A 27 2.59 -21.84 44.67
CA GLY A 27 2.86 -20.41 44.42
C GLY A 27 3.41 -20.08 43.04
N ARG A 28 3.46 -21.05 42.11
CA ARG A 28 3.94 -20.84 40.74
C ARG A 28 2.79 -20.49 39.82
N TYR A 29 3.04 -19.52 38.95
CA TYR A 29 2.12 -19.07 37.92
C TYR A 29 2.81 -19.16 36.57
N ARG A 30 2.05 -19.51 35.54
CA ARG A 30 2.44 -19.29 34.15
C ARG A 30 1.59 -18.15 33.62
N SER A 31 2.22 -17.13 33.08
CA SER A 31 1.56 -15.98 32.47
C SER A 31 2.11 -15.70 31.08
N GLU A 32 1.23 -15.24 30.18
CA GLU A 32 1.59 -14.83 28.83
C GLU A 32 0.70 -13.63 28.44
N SER A 33 1.29 -12.66 27.73
CA SER A 33 0.64 -11.40 27.32
C SER A 33 0.22 -11.45 25.85
N PHE A 34 -0.96 -10.95 25.54
CA PHE A 34 -1.58 -10.94 24.22
C PHE A 34 -2.12 -9.56 23.86
N GLY A 35 -2.18 -9.27 22.56
CA GLY A 35 -2.76 -8.03 22.05
C GLY A 35 -4.29 -8.06 21.94
N SER A 36 -4.92 -9.24 22.06
CA SER A 36 -6.36 -9.39 21.93
C SER A 36 -6.97 -10.27 23.02
N LEU A 37 -8.25 -10.00 23.36
CA LEU A 37 -8.99 -10.77 24.35
C LEU A 37 -9.28 -12.21 23.88
N SER A 38 -9.50 -12.41 22.57
CA SER A 38 -9.78 -13.73 22.01
C SER A 38 -8.58 -14.66 22.16
N GLU A 39 -7.39 -14.21 21.74
CA GLU A 39 -6.15 -14.97 21.87
C GLU A 39 -5.83 -15.28 23.33
N ALA A 40 -6.04 -14.32 24.24
CA ALA A 40 -5.82 -14.53 25.67
C ALA A 40 -6.76 -15.61 26.25
N ARG A 41 -7.99 -15.73 25.77
CA ARG A 41 -8.94 -16.78 26.17
C ARG A 41 -8.52 -18.15 25.66
N GLU A 42 -8.16 -18.24 24.39
CA GLU A 42 -7.65 -19.48 23.79
C GLU A 42 -6.38 -19.96 24.52
N ALA A 43 -5.48 -19.04 24.86
CA ALA A 43 -4.29 -19.34 25.63
C ALA A 43 -4.62 -19.81 27.06
N ALA A 44 -5.61 -19.20 27.72
CA ALA A 44 -6.08 -19.61 29.04
C ALA A 44 -6.65 -21.04 29.02
N ASP A 45 -7.42 -21.39 27.98
CA ASP A 45 -7.95 -22.75 27.79
C ASP A 45 -6.83 -23.76 27.51
N ARG A 46 -5.84 -23.38 26.70
CA ARG A 46 -4.64 -24.19 26.45
C ARG A 46 -3.88 -24.44 27.75
N PHE A 47 -3.65 -23.40 28.55
CA PHE A 47 -2.98 -23.51 29.84
C PHE A 47 -3.70 -24.46 30.79
N ALA A 48 -5.04 -24.41 30.85
CA ALA A 48 -5.84 -25.31 31.67
C ALA A 48 -5.65 -26.79 31.26
N LYS A 49 -5.62 -27.07 29.96
CA LYS A 49 -5.36 -28.42 29.43
C LYS A 49 -3.94 -28.91 29.69
N GLU A 50 -2.95 -28.03 29.57
CA GLU A 50 -1.54 -28.40 29.79
C GLU A 50 -1.22 -28.63 31.28
N ALA A 51 -1.83 -27.85 32.18
CA ALA A 51 -1.55 -27.96 33.61
C ALA A 51 -2.19 -29.18 34.27
N ASN A 52 -3.27 -29.75 33.69
CA ASN A 52 -3.99 -30.93 34.19
C ASN A 52 -4.32 -30.92 35.70
N ASN A 53 -4.47 -29.73 36.30
CA ASN A 53 -4.64 -29.55 37.74
C ASN A 53 -6.08 -29.20 38.14
N GLY A 54 -7.02 -29.30 37.19
CA GLY A 54 -8.44 -28.97 37.38
C GLY A 54 -8.73 -27.48 37.56
N ARG A 55 -7.72 -26.59 37.47
CA ARG A 55 -7.91 -25.14 37.59
C ARG A 55 -8.12 -24.52 36.21
N LEU A 56 -8.98 -23.50 36.17
CA LEU A 56 -9.23 -22.72 34.97
C LEU A 56 -8.14 -21.66 34.78
N GLY A 57 -7.77 -21.40 33.54
CA GLY A 57 -6.98 -20.24 33.17
C GLY A 57 -7.77 -18.95 33.43
N MET A 58 -7.08 -17.92 33.93
CA MET A 58 -7.63 -16.61 34.23
C MET A 58 -7.11 -15.59 33.22
N VAL A 59 -7.95 -14.65 32.81
CA VAL A 59 -7.55 -13.56 31.92
C VAL A 59 -7.63 -12.23 32.67
N TYR A 60 -6.56 -11.44 32.60
CA TYR A 60 -6.49 -10.10 33.17
C TYR A 60 -6.28 -9.07 32.07
N ALA A 61 -7.07 -8.00 32.07
CA ALA A 61 -6.87 -6.85 31.22
C ALA A 61 -5.93 -5.87 31.92
N SER A 62 -4.88 -5.41 31.24
CA SER A 62 -4.00 -4.34 31.74
C SER A 62 -4.35 -3.03 31.08
N THR A 63 -4.73 -2.04 31.89
CA THR A 63 -5.00 -0.68 31.42
C THR A 63 -3.70 0.12 31.24
N PRO A 64 -3.69 1.21 30.45
CA PRO A 64 -2.55 2.11 30.33
C PRO A 64 -2.09 2.71 31.67
N GLU A 65 -3.01 2.79 32.64
CA GLU A 65 -2.76 3.25 34.02
C GLU A 65 -2.03 2.20 34.87
N GLY A 66 -1.70 1.03 34.31
CA GLY A 66 -1.03 -0.06 35.00
C GLY A 66 -1.94 -0.92 35.89
N ARG A 67 -3.26 -0.70 35.85
CA ARG A 67 -4.22 -1.50 36.63
C ARG A 67 -4.49 -2.82 35.92
N SER A 68 -4.53 -3.90 36.68
CA SER A 68 -4.90 -5.23 36.19
C SER A 68 -6.29 -5.60 36.67
N ILE A 69 -7.20 -5.84 35.73
CA ILE A 69 -8.62 -6.10 36.00
C ILE A 69 -8.95 -7.50 35.49
N PHE A 70 -9.55 -8.33 36.35
CA PHE A 70 -9.96 -9.67 35.94
C PHE A 70 -11.10 -9.60 34.91
N VAL A 71 -10.95 -10.33 33.80
CA VAL A 71 -11.96 -10.40 32.74
C VAL A 71 -12.79 -11.67 32.94
N PRO A 72 -14.05 -11.57 33.38
CA PRO A 72 -14.88 -12.75 33.56
C PRO A 72 -15.20 -13.41 32.21
N ALA A 73 -15.42 -14.72 32.21
CA ALA A 73 -15.79 -15.49 31.01
C ALA A 73 -17.06 -14.96 30.34
N SER A 74 -18.00 -14.41 31.12
CA SER A 74 -19.25 -13.82 30.64
C SER A 74 -19.09 -12.45 29.99
N TYR A 75 -17.92 -11.81 30.08
CA TYR A 75 -17.70 -10.52 29.45
C TYR A 75 -17.68 -10.70 27.93
N GLN A 76 -18.67 -10.16 27.25
CA GLN A 76 -18.62 -9.98 25.81
C GLN A 76 -18.29 -8.51 25.58
N PRO A 77 -17.19 -8.18 24.89
CA PRO A 77 -16.97 -6.81 24.48
C PRO A 77 -18.21 -6.36 23.70
N PRO A 78 -18.76 -5.16 23.97
CA PRO A 78 -19.86 -4.65 23.17
C PRO A 78 -19.39 -4.72 21.72
N MET A 79 -20.12 -5.45 20.88
CA MET A 79 -19.92 -5.43 19.44
C MET A 79 -20.25 -4.02 18.97
N ASN A 80 -19.33 -3.09 19.17
CA ASN A 80 -19.42 -1.77 18.57
C ASN A 80 -19.10 -1.97 17.09
N GLU A 81 -20.15 -2.18 16.31
CA GLU A 81 -20.18 -1.89 14.89
C GLU A 81 -19.65 -0.45 14.70
N GLY A 82 -18.39 -0.31 14.27
CA GLY A 82 -17.87 0.99 13.81
C GLY A 82 -16.66 1.59 14.51
N THR A 83 -15.82 0.83 15.22
CA THR A 83 -14.40 1.22 15.38
C THR A 83 -13.51 0.45 14.42
N GLU A 84 -13.82 0.60 13.13
CA GLU A 84 -12.93 0.34 12.00
C GLU A 84 -11.86 1.45 11.88
N THR A 85 -11.32 1.89 13.02
CA THR A 85 -10.23 2.88 13.10
C THR A 85 -9.18 2.46 14.11
N MET A 86 -8.64 1.25 13.96
CA MET A 86 -7.18 1.03 14.03
C MET A 86 -6.84 -0.40 13.61
N ILE A 87 -5.98 -0.47 12.59
CA ILE A 87 -5.32 -1.66 12.05
C ILE A 87 -6.29 -2.71 11.51
N LYS A 88 -6.68 -2.52 10.24
CA LYS A 88 -7.04 -3.61 9.35
C LYS A 88 -5.78 -4.46 9.08
N THR A 89 -5.22 -5.09 10.12
CA THR A 89 -4.41 -6.31 9.97
C THR A 89 -5.40 -7.38 9.60
N LYS A 90 -5.77 -7.35 8.33
CA LYS A 90 -6.20 -8.54 7.63
C LYS A 90 -5.15 -9.61 7.98
N PRO A 91 -5.51 -10.75 8.59
CA PRO A 91 -4.59 -11.87 8.67
C PRO A 91 -4.48 -12.41 7.25
N THR A 92 -3.62 -11.77 6.46
CA THR A 92 -3.01 -12.28 5.25
C THR A 92 -1.66 -11.58 5.20
N ALA A 93 -0.76 -12.08 6.05
CA ALA A 93 0.67 -11.94 5.93
C ALA A 93 1.12 -12.48 4.56
N ALA A 94 0.82 -11.73 3.52
CA ALA A 94 1.24 -12.00 2.17
C ALA A 94 1.64 -10.67 1.58
N LEU A 95 2.95 -10.47 1.44
CA LEU A 95 3.61 -9.27 0.93
C LEU A 95 2.80 -8.60 -0.20
N SER A 96 2.72 -7.27 -0.16
CA SER A 96 2.05 -6.50 -1.22
C SER A 96 2.80 -6.65 -2.55
N SER A 97 2.13 -6.40 -3.68
CA SER A 97 2.76 -6.44 -5.00
C SER A 97 3.96 -5.49 -5.11
N GLN A 98 3.92 -4.34 -4.42
CA GLN A 98 5.02 -3.39 -4.37
C GLN A 98 6.20 -3.92 -3.54
N GLN A 99 5.92 -4.56 -2.40
CA GLN A 99 6.95 -5.17 -1.55
C GLN A 99 7.66 -6.32 -2.28
N ILE A 100 6.91 -7.18 -2.97
CA ILE A 100 7.49 -8.26 -3.78
C ILE A 100 8.40 -7.68 -4.86
N ALA A 101 7.96 -6.64 -5.55
CA ALA A 101 8.78 -5.99 -6.57
C ALA A 101 10.05 -5.32 -6.00
N GLN A 102 9.99 -4.79 -4.77
CA GLN A 102 11.17 -4.28 -4.07
C GLN A 102 12.15 -5.41 -3.70
N LEU A 103 11.67 -6.58 -3.29
CA LEU A 103 12.54 -7.74 -3.07
C LEU A 103 13.21 -8.18 -4.37
N THR A 104 12.48 -8.19 -5.50
CA THR A 104 13.07 -8.49 -6.81
C THR A 104 14.18 -7.48 -7.16
N ALA A 105 13.97 -6.19 -6.88
CA ALA A 105 14.98 -5.15 -7.10
C ALA A 105 16.27 -5.39 -6.30
N MET A 106 16.14 -5.89 -5.07
CA MET A 106 17.30 -6.22 -4.23
C MET A 106 18.14 -7.37 -4.80
N ILE A 107 17.51 -8.34 -5.48
CA ILE A 107 18.23 -9.44 -6.11
C ILE A 107 18.93 -8.98 -7.40
N THR A 108 18.28 -8.15 -8.20
CA THR A 108 18.81 -7.72 -9.51
C THR A 108 19.75 -6.52 -9.43
N GLY A 109 19.75 -5.77 -8.32
CA GLY A 109 20.53 -4.54 -8.16
C GLY A 109 20.04 -3.35 -9.00
N GLY A 110 18.82 -3.42 -9.56
CA GLY A 110 18.27 -2.43 -10.47
C GLY A 110 16.89 -1.89 -10.07
N GLY A 111 16.46 -0.80 -10.72
CA GLY A 111 15.14 -0.21 -10.51
C GLY A 111 14.01 -1.14 -10.97
N TYR A 112 12.93 -1.25 -10.17
CA TYR A 112 11.81 -2.13 -10.50
C TYR A 112 10.68 -1.39 -11.22
N LYS A 113 10.13 -2.02 -12.26
CA LYS A 113 8.87 -1.61 -12.89
C LYS A 113 7.70 -2.22 -12.13
N ARG A 114 6.66 -1.43 -11.89
CA ARG A 114 5.42 -1.90 -11.23
C ARG A 114 4.82 -3.05 -12.04
N ALA A 115 4.52 -4.17 -11.39
CA ALA A 115 3.77 -5.25 -12.01
C ALA A 115 2.29 -4.86 -12.11
N ALA A 116 1.59 -5.38 -13.13
CA ALA A 116 0.17 -5.13 -13.33
C ALA A 116 -0.72 -5.80 -12.25
N SER A 117 -0.23 -6.90 -11.64
CA SER A 117 -0.91 -7.64 -10.60
C SER A 117 0.09 -8.24 -9.59
N LYS A 118 -0.42 -8.69 -8.44
CA LYS A 118 0.40 -9.36 -7.40
C LYS A 118 0.97 -10.69 -7.90
N GLU A 119 0.18 -11.48 -8.61
CA GLU A 119 0.62 -12.75 -9.21
C GLU A 119 1.74 -12.54 -10.24
N ALA A 120 1.65 -11.47 -11.04
CA ALA A 120 2.71 -11.12 -11.98
C ALA A 120 4.00 -10.69 -11.26
N ALA A 121 3.90 -10.07 -10.07
CA ALA A 121 5.06 -9.77 -9.24
C ALA A 121 5.68 -11.04 -8.65
N LEU A 122 4.84 -11.99 -8.18
CA LEU A 122 5.29 -13.27 -7.63
C LEU A 122 6.04 -14.10 -8.66
N LYS A 123 5.47 -14.34 -9.85
CA LYS A 123 6.14 -15.07 -10.92
C LYS A 123 7.49 -14.46 -11.32
N ARG A 124 7.58 -13.13 -11.36
CA ARG A 124 8.85 -12.43 -11.64
C ARG A 124 9.86 -12.63 -10.53
N PHE A 125 9.43 -12.53 -9.28
CA PHE A 125 10.28 -12.77 -8.13
C PHE A 125 10.78 -14.22 -8.09
N GLU A 126 9.91 -15.20 -8.34
CA GLU A 126 10.25 -16.62 -8.40
C GLU A 126 11.28 -16.92 -9.48
N ASN A 127 11.11 -16.39 -10.70
CA ASN A 127 12.08 -16.59 -11.78
C ASN A 127 13.47 -16.02 -11.41
N VAL A 128 13.50 -14.79 -10.90
CA VAL A 128 14.76 -14.13 -10.51
C VAL A 128 15.42 -14.81 -9.31
N ALA A 129 14.62 -15.29 -8.35
CA ALA A 129 15.11 -16.05 -7.22
C ALA A 129 15.66 -17.42 -7.65
N ALA A 130 15.00 -18.10 -8.58
CA ALA A 130 15.44 -19.37 -9.15
C ALA A 130 16.77 -19.24 -9.90
N GLU A 131 16.96 -18.18 -10.70
CA GLU A 131 18.24 -17.86 -11.37
C GLU A 131 19.40 -17.70 -10.38
N ARG A 132 19.11 -17.28 -9.14
CA ARG A 132 20.10 -17.11 -8.07
C ARG A 132 20.13 -18.27 -7.06
N GLY A 133 19.36 -19.33 -7.28
CA GLY A 133 19.26 -20.49 -6.39
C GLY A 133 18.68 -20.18 -5.01
N ILE A 134 17.80 -19.17 -4.90
CA ILE A 134 17.20 -18.73 -3.64
C ILE A 134 15.85 -19.41 -3.44
N ALA A 135 15.64 -20.05 -2.28
CA ALA A 135 14.35 -20.63 -1.91
C ALA A 135 13.32 -19.53 -1.57
N THR A 136 12.22 -19.49 -2.33
CA THR A 136 11.20 -18.44 -2.26
C THR A 136 10.18 -18.64 -1.14
N ASP A 137 9.91 -19.87 -0.74
CA ASP A 137 8.84 -20.21 0.20
C ASP A 137 8.99 -19.52 1.56
N ARG A 138 10.23 -19.49 2.09
CA ARG A 138 10.55 -18.81 3.35
C ARG A 138 10.44 -17.29 3.27
N ILE A 139 10.62 -16.71 2.09
CA ILE A 139 10.61 -15.26 1.89
C ILE A 139 9.17 -14.78 1.70
N ILE A 140 8.38 -15.50 0.90
CA ILE A 140 6.98 -15.14 0.61
C ILE A 140 6.09 -15.40 1.84
N GLY A 141 6.41 -16.43 2.64
CA GLY A 141 5.70 -16.75 3.88
C GLY A 141 6.06 -15.86 5.08
N ALA A 142 6.95 -14.88 4.92
CA ALA A 142 7.35 -14.00 6.02
C ALA A 142 6.19 -13.10 6.48
N ALA A 143 6.05 -12.93 7.80
CA ALA A 143 4.96 -12.14 8.38
C ALA A 143 5.06 -10.65 8.02
N THR A 144 6.29 -10.15 7.86
CA THR A 144 6.57 -8.76 7.55
C THR A 144 7.60 -8.62 6.43
N PHE A 145 7.60 -7.45 5.79
CA PHE A 145 8.54 -7.12 4.74
C PHE A 145 10.00 -7.07 5.23
N ASP A 146 10.23 -6.62 6.47
CA ASP A 146 11.58 -6.55 7.03
C ASP A 146 12.13 -7.94 7.36
N GLN A 147 11.26 -8.88 7.77
CA GLN A 147 11.62 -10.30 7.87
C GLN A 147 11.98 -10.87 6.49
N ALA A 148 11.15 -10.62 5.48
CA ALA A 148 11.42 -11.07 4.11
C ALA A 148 12.77 -10.54 3.57
N LYS A 149 13.08 -9.26 3.82
CA LYS A 149 14.39 -8.66 3.48
C LYS A 149 15.54 -9.34 4.21
N SER A 150 15.39 -9.60 5.50
CA SER A 150 16.44 -10.20 6.33
C SER A 150 16.75 -11.63 5.86
N VAL A 151 15.71 -12.42 5.57
CA VAL A 151 15.86 -13.77 4.99
C VAL A 151 16.51 -13.69 3.61
N LEU A 152 16.07 -12.78 2.75
CA LEU A 152 16.65 -12.60 1.42
C LEU A 152 18.13 -12.21 1.49
N ALA A 153 18.49 -11.25 2.35
CA ALA A 153 19.86 -10.80 2.52
C ALA A 153 20.77 -11.91 3.08
N HIS A 154 20.23 -12.75 3.97
CA HIS A 154 20.95 -13.93 4.45
C HIS A 154 21.18 -14.92 3.31
N SER A 155 20.14 -15.25 2.53
CA SER A 155 20.24 -16.16 1.38
C SER A 155 21.23 -15.66 0.33
N LEU A 156 21.25 -14.35 0.03
CA LEU A 156 22.21 -13.76 -0.91
C LEU A 156 23.66 -13.84 -0.40
N LYS A 157 23.88 -13.80 0.92
CA LYS A 157 25.21 -13.98 1.51
C LYS A 157 25.64 -15.45 1.56
N THR A 158 24.69 -16.36 1.79
CA THR A 158 24.97 -17.79 1.94
C THR A 158 24.89 -18.58 0.65
N SER A 159 24.30 -18.04 -0.43
CA SER A 159 24.32 -18.70 -1.74
C SER A 159 25.74 -18.59 -2.32
N PRO A 160 26.52 -19.69 -2.38
CA PRO A 160 27.71 -19.68 -3.20
C PRO A 160 27.26 -19.47 -4.65
N ALA A 161 27.92 -18.55 -5.35
CA ALA A 161 27.71 -18.35 -6.77
C ALA A 161 27.85 -19.71 -7.47
N LYS A 162 26.72 -20.29 -7.90
CA LYS A 162 26.73 -21.48 -8.72
C LYS A 162 27.24 -21.04 -10.09
N ALA A 163 28.56 -21.09 -10.26
CA ALA A 163 29.22 -21.03 -11.55
C ALA A 163 28.63 -22.17 -12.40
N THR A 164 27.81 -21.81 -13.38
CA THR A 164 27.50 -22.71 -14.49
C THR A 164 28.72 -22.73 -15.41
N ASP A 165 29.78 -23.41 -14.98
CA ASP A 165 30.73 -24.02 -15.89
C ASP A 165 30.08 -25.31 -16.39
N THR A 166 29.43 -25.23 -17.54
CA THR A 166 29.16 -26.41 -18.36
C THR A 166 30.40 -26.63 -19.23
N PRO A 167 31.22 -27.68 -19.00
CA PRO A 167 32.28 -28.02 -19.93
C PRO A 167 31.68 -28.57 -21.22
N ALA A 168 31.99 -27.89 -22.33
CA ALA A 168 31.85 -28.42 -23.67
C ALA A 168 32.73 -29.68 -23.80
N ALA A 169 32.08 -30.85 -23.96
CA ALA A 169 32.72 -32.05 -24.47
C ALA A 169 32.29 -32.25 -25.92
N ALA A 170 33.30 -32.41 -26.77
CA ALA A 170 33.23 -32.52 -28.21
C ALA A 170 32.47 -33.76 -28.71
N GLY A 171 31.59 -33.51 -29.69
CA GLY A 171 31.60 -34.17 -31.01
C GLY A 171 31.25 -35.66 -31.12
N GLN A 172 30.13 -35.96 -31.80
CA GLN A 172 30.06 -36.74 -33.05
C GLN A 172 28.60 -36.81 -33.60
N PRO A 173 28.37 -37.12 -34.90
CA PRO A 173 28.11 -36.12 -35.92
C PRO A 173 26.70 -36.17 -36.55
N VAL A 174 26.41 -35.08 -37.25
CA VAL A 174 25.36 -34.83 -38.25
C VAL A 174 24.95 -36.06 -39.07
N ALA A 175 23.67 -36.44 -38.94
CA ALA A 175 22.94 -37.21 -39.95
C ALA A 175 21.83 -36.34 -40.54
N LYS A 176 21.94 -36.11 -41.84
CA LYS A 176 20.95 -35.50 -42.74
C LYS A 176 19.67 -36.32 -42.70
N ILE A 177 18.50 -35.70 -42.52
CA ILE A 177 17.26 -36.22 -43.11
C ILE A 177 16.51 -35.07 -43.76
N SER A 178 16.24 -35.30 -45.03
CA SER A 178 15.65 -34.43 -46.04
C SER A 178 14.17 -34.19 -45.81
N VAL A 179 13.73 -33.08 -46.39
CA VAL A 179 12.36 -32.80 -46.84
C VAL A 179 11.97 -33.87 -47.87
N GLU A 180 10.91 -34.66 -47.60
CA GLU A 180 9.80 -35.00 -48.52
C GLU A 180 8.97 -36.18 -47.99
N GLN A 181 7.64 -35.96 -47.97
CA GLN A 181 6.55 -36.94 -48.12
C GLN A 181 6.32 -37.96 -46.98
N ALA A 182 5.10 -38.38 -46.64
CA ALA A 182 3.72 -37.95 -46.86
C ALA A 182 2.83 -38.86 -45.98
N LEU A 183 1.58 -38.42 -45.74
CA LEU A 183 0.40 -39.22 -45.37
C LEU A 183 0.24 -39.70 -43.90
N GLY A 184 -0.84 -39.23 -43.27
CA GLY A 184 -1.74 -40.14 -42.56
C GLY A 184 -2.11 -39.80 -41.13
N ASN A 185 -3.26 -39.13 -40.99
CA ASN A 185 -4.28 -39.28 -39.94
C ASN A 185 -4.07 -38.63 -38.56
N ASP A 186 -4.54 -37.38 -38.50
CA ASP A 186 -5.32 -36.83 -37.38
C ASP A 186 -6.56 -37.69 -37.07
N PRO A 187 -6.94 -37.83 -35.78
CA PRO A 187 -8.36 -37.94 -35.47
C PRO A 187 -8.77 -37.14 -34.23
N LEU A 188 -8.30 -35.91 -34.03
CA LEU A 188 -8.88 -35.01 -33.02
C LEU A 188 -8.95 -33.56 -33.53
N GLY A 189 -9.84 -33.36 -34.49
CA GLY A 189 -10.16 -32.04 -35.02
C GLY A 189 -10.80 -31.13 -33.97
N ILE A 190 -10.07 -30.12 -33.51
CA ILE A 190 -10.65 -28.84 -33.08
C ILE A 190 -9.82 -27.69 -33.65
N LYS A 191 -10.51 -26.87 -34.44
CA LYS A 191 -10.02 -25.80 -35.30
C LYS A 191 -9.38 -24.66 -34.49
N ALA A 192 -8.14 -24.31 -34.83
CA ALA A 192 -7.50 -23.07 -34.41
C ALA A 192 -8.00 -21.90 -35.27
N ALA A 193 -8.60 -20.89 -34.64
CA ALA A 193 -8.86 -19.60 -35.25
C ALA A 193 -7.60 -18.70 -35.11
N ARG A 194 -6.96 -18.41 -36.24
CA ARG A 194 -6.06 -17.25 -36.42
C ARG A 194 -6.89 -16.04 -36.84
N VAL A 195 -6.39 -14.84 -36.51
CA VAL A 195 -6.36 -13.55 -37.26
C VAL A 195 -6.37 -12.42 -36.20
N GLY A 196 -5.47 -11.46 -36.15
CA GLY A 196 -4.35 -11.13 -37.03
C GLY A 196 -3.46 -10.05 -36.39
N GLY A 197 -2.15 -10.15 -36.64
CA GLY A 197 -1.20 -9.07 -36.41
C GLY A 197 -1.11 -8.20 -37.66
N LYS A 198 -1.07 -6.86 -37.48
CA LYS A 198 -0.77 -5.92 -38.55
C LYS A 198 0.62 -5.34 -38.33
N ALA A 199 1.54 -5.76 -39.19
CA ALA A 199 2.91 -5.30 -39.29
C ALA A 199 3.00 -3.83 -39.75
N GLY A 200 4.08 -3.18 -39.35
CA GLY A 200 4.46 -1.83 -39.74
C GLY A 200 4.77 -1.70 -41.23
N LYS A 201 4.77 -0.45 -41.69
CA LYS A 201 5.22 -0.05 -43.02
C LYS A 201 6.17 1.14 -42.86
N VAL A 202 7.46 0.85 -43.04
CA VAL A 202 8.51 1.84 -43.28
C VAL A 202 8.69 1.85 -44.80
N ALA A 203 8.58 3.02 -45.42
CA ALA A 203 9.03 3.23 -46.79
C ALA A 203 9.53 4.67 -46.93
N ALA A 204 10.82 4.79 -47.23
CA ALA A 204 11.49 6.00 -47.66
C ALA A 204 11.10 6.32 -49.11
N ILE A 205 10.96 7.61 -49.44
CA ILE A 205 11.00 8.09 -50.83
C ILE A 205 11.85 9.37 -50.85
N LYS A 206 12.90 9.30 -51.66
CA LYS A 206 13.86 10.33 -52.05
C LYS A 206 13.36 10.98 -53.35
N GLY A 207 13.34 12.30 -53.43
CA GLY A 207 13.10 13.05 -54.68
C GLY A 207 12.65 14.51 -54.45
N GLU A 208 13.57 15.45 -54.66
CA GLU A 208 13.32 16.89 -54.87
C GLU A 208 12.99 17.19 -56.36
N PRO A 209 12.82 18.45 -56.80
CA PRO A 209 11.72 19.37 -56.49
C PRO A 209 11.06 19.89 -57.78
N LYS A 210 9.80 20.35 -57.72
CA LYS A 210 9.24 21.24 -58.76
C LYS A 210 8.44 22.37 -58.14
N ASP A 211 8.81 23.57 -58.58
CA ASP A 211 8.23 24.88 -58.31
C ASP A 211 6.70 24.90 -58.39
N GLN A 212 6.07 25.46 -57.35
CA GLN A 212 4.80 26.16 -57.45
C GLN A 212 4.67 27.20 -56.31
N PRO A 213 3.96 28.31 -56.54
CA PRO A 213 4.29 29.63 -55.99
C PRO A 213 3.77 29.87 -54.57
N ALA A 214 4.45 30.81 -53.91
CA ALA A 214 4.30 31.23 -52.53
C ALA A 214 2.85 31.52 -52.10
N LYS A 215 2.43 30.86 -51.00
CA LYS A 215 1.31 31.27 -50.14
C LYS A 215 1.86 31.96 -48.89
N PRO A 216 1.24 33.06 -48.43
CA PRO A 216 1.84 34.00 -47.48
C PRO A 216 2.01 33.42 -46.07
N ALA A 217 3.08 33.85 -45.42
CA ALA A 217 3.51 33.47 -44.08
C ALA A 217 2.40 33.67 -43.03
N LYS A 218 2.12 32.62 -42.25
CA LYS A 218 1.31 32.71 -41.03
C LYS A 218 2.23 32.57 -39.82
N ALA A 219 2.70 33.72 -39.33
CA ALA A 219 3.28 33.84 -38.01
C ALA A 219 2.22 33.55 -36.92
N ALA A 220 2.71 33.05 -35.79
CA ALA A 220 2.09 33.01 -34.46
C ALA A 220 0.76 32.22 -34.29
N LYS A 221 0.88 31.01 -33.72
CA LYS A 221 0.26 30.63 -32.43
C LYS A 221 0.64 29.18 -32.11
N GLN A 222 1.77 29.00 -31.42
CA GLN A 222 1.91 27.82 -30.55
C GLN A 222 0.93 28.03 -29.40
N ALA A 223 -0.30 27.56 -29.58
CA ALA A 223 -1.22 27.41 -28.47
C ALA A 223 -0.64 26.33 -27.56
N GLU A 224 -0.08 26.77 -26.43
CA GLU A 224 0.29 25.92 -25.32
C GLU A 224 -0.86 24.96 -25.04
N LYS A 225 -0.53 23.66 -24.95
CA LYS A 225 -1.50 22.65 -24.52
C LYS A 225 -2.11 23.14 -23.20
N PRO A 226 -3.44 23.13 -23.02
CA PRO A 226 -4.05 23.69 -21.83
C PRO A 226 -3.46 23.01 -20.61
N ALA A 227 -2.67 23.76 -19.84
CA ALA A 227 -2.13 23.32 -18.58
C ALA A 227 -3.34 22.85 -17.76
N GLY A 228 -3.40 21.53 -17.46
CA GLY A 228 -4.62 20.93 -16.93
C GLY A 228 -5.11 21.71 -15.72
N LYS A 229 -6.44 21.79 -15.49
CA LYS A 229 -7.13 22.69 -14.52
C LYS A 229 -6.41 22.92 -13.18
N ARG A 230 -5.63 21.96 -12.68
CA ARG A 230 -4.80 22.08 -11.47
C ARG A 230 -3.65 23.08 -11.60
N ALA A 231 -2.95 23.10 -12.73
CA ALA A 231 -1.84 24.01 -12.98
C ALA A 231 -2.33 25.46 -13.05
N ALA A 232 -3.43 25.70 -13.77
CA ALA A 232 -4.05 27.03 -13.84
C ALA A 232 -4.45 27.59 -12.45
N ILE A 233 -4.98 26.74 -11.55
CA ILE A 233 -5.34 27.16 -10.19
C ILE A 233 -4.10 27.49 -9.35
N LEU A 234 -3.01 26.74 -9.51
CA LEU A 234 -1.75 27.01 -8.80
C LEU A 234 -1.10 28.29 -9.29
N GLU A 235 -1.11 28.52 -10.60
CA GLU A 235 -0.56 29.73 -11.20
C GLU A 235 -1.40 30.98 -10.82
N ALA A 236 -2.73 30.86 -10.81
CA ALA A 236 -3.61 31.92 -10.30
C ALA A 236 -3.31 32.23 -8.82
N ALA A 237 -3.14 31.20 -7.99
CA ALA A 237 -2.73 31.40 -6.60
C ALA A 237 -1.34 32.06 -6.50
N GLN A 238 -0.37 31.69 -7.34
CA GLN A 238 0.94 32.34 -7.38
C GLN A 238 0.87 33.80 -7.84
N ARG A 239 -0.11 34.16 -8.68
CA ARG A 239 -0.42 35.55 -9.03
C ARG A 239 -1.12 36.31 -7.91
N GLY A 240 -1.45 35.66 -6.79
CA GLY A 240 -2.17 36.25 -5.66
C GLY A 240 -3.68 36.22 -5.80
N GLU A 241 -4.26 35.47 -6.75
CA GLU A 241 -5.70 35.32 -6.85
C GLU A 241 -6.20 34.30 -5.80
N MET A 242 -7.20 34.70 -5.02
CA MET A 242 -7.76 33.84 -3.97
C MET A 242 -8.57 32.68 -4.59
N PRO A 243 -8.36 31.43 -4.14
CA PRO A 243 -9.11 30.29 -4.66
C PRO A 243 -10.59 30.38 -4.28
N ALA A 244 -11.47 29.90 -5.14
CA ALA A 244 -12.88 29.74 -4.82
C ALA A 244 -13.09 28.73 -3.68
N ALA A 245 -14.00 29.03 -2.76
CA ALA A 245 -14.32 28.15 -1.64
C ALA A 245 -14.92 26.81 -2.15
N PRO A 246 -14.51 25.66 -1.59
CA PRO A 246 -15.14 24.38 -1.88
C PRO A 246 -16.62 24.37 -1.50
N ASP A 247 -17.48 23.83 -2.36
CA ASP A 247 -18.90 23.67 -2.05
C ASP A 247 -19.15 22.44 -1.16
N PHE A 248 -19.63 22.68 0.07
CA PHE A 248 -20.04 21.66 1.05
C PHE A 248 -21.54 21.74 1.41
N SER A 249 -22.37 22.15 0.45
CA SER A 249 -23.84 22.22 0.56
C SER A 249 -24.51 20.88 0.85
N ALA A 250 -23.91 19.75 0.47
CA ALA A 250 -24.42 18.41 0.77
C ALA A 250 -24.54 18.14 2.28
N GLU A 251 -25.59 17.41 2.70
CA GLU A 251 -25.87 17.10 4.11
C GLU A 251 -24.75 16.28 4.77
N THR A 252 -24.12 15.37 4.02
CA THR A 252 -22.99 14.54 4.49
C THR A 252 -21.78 15.37 4.91
N HIS A 253 -21.66 16.62 4.46
CA HIS A 253 -20.54 17.50 4.77
C HIS A 253 -20.83 18.46 5.93
N LYS A 254 -22.01 18.37 6.58
CA LYS A 254 -22.44 19.28 7.66
C LYS A 254 -21.40 19.44 8.78
N ARG A 255 -20.68 18.36 9.11
CA ARG A 255 -19.63 18.35 10.15
C ARG A 255 -18.39 19.20 9.80
N PHE A 256 -18.14 19.46 8.51
CA PHE A 256 -16.94 20.19 8.03
C PHE A 256 -17.19 21.66 7.73
N ARG A 257 -18.45 22.09 7.61
CA ARG A 257 -18.84 23.49 7.38
C ARG A 257 -18.26 24.48 8.40
N PRO A 258 -18.32 24.26 9.73
CA PRO A 258 -17.78 25.22 10.68
C PRO A 258 -16.25 25.36 10.56
N THR A 259 -15.54 24.30 10.17
CA THR A 259 -14.10 24.40 9.93
C THR A 259 -13.78 25.10 8.62
N LEU A 260 -14.61 24.92 7.58
CA LEU A 260 -14.48 25.63 6.32
C LEU A 260 -14.74 27.13 6.49
N GLU A 261 -15.78 27.52 7.24
CA GLU A 261 -16.10 28.92 7.55
C GLU A 261 -14.93 29.61 8.24
N LYS A 262 -14.33 28.97 9.26
CA LYS A 262 -13.11 29.47 9.92
C LYS A 262 -11.94 29.67 8.95
N LEU A 263 -11.73 28.75 8.01
CA LEU A 263 -10.68 28.90 6.99
C LEU A 263 -10.97 30.08 6.06
N ILE A 264 -12.23 30.30 5.67
CA ILE A 264 -12.63 31.42 4.82
C ILE A 264 -12.44 32.75 5.57
N GLU A 265 -12.78 32.81 6.85
CA GLU A 265 -12.57 34.00 7.69
C GLU A 265 -11.08 34.34 7.81
N LEU A 266 -10.23 33.35 8.13
CA LEU A 266 -8.77 33.54 8.20
C LEU A 266 -8.19 33.97 6.85
N ALA A 267 -8.66 33.37 5.76
CA ALA A 267 -8.25 33.72 4.41
C ALA A 267 -8.66 35.15 4.02
N LYS A 268 -9.85 35.60 4.41
CA LYS A 268 -10.32 36.98 4.20
C LYS A 268 -9.57 37.98 5.07
N ALA A 269 -9.21 37.60 6.30
CA ALA A 269 -8.43 38.42 7.21
C ALA A 269 -6.95 38.53 6.79
N GLY A 270 -6.49 37.68 5.88
CA GLY A 270 -5.08 37.62 5.47
C GLY A 270 -4.17 36.99 6.51
N ASP A 271 -4.71 36.20 7.45
CA ASP A 271 -3.93 35.58 8.52
C ASP A 271 -3.26 34.27 8.05
N ILE A 272 -2.04 34.42 7.52
CA ILE A 272 -1.23 33.29 7.04
C ILE A 272 -0.86 32.34 8.20
N ALA A 273 -0.57 32.89 9.38
CA ALA A 273 -0.16 32.08 10.54
C ALA A 273 -1.33 31.25 11.05
N GLY A 274 -2.52 31.86 11.18
CA GLY A 274 -3.76 31.18 11.54
C GLY A 274 -4.10 30.07 10.55
N LEU A 275 -4.01 30.33 9.24
CA LEU A 275 -4.26 29.30 8.22
C LEU A 275 -3.32 28.10 8.39
N LYS A 276 -2.00 28.31 8.57
CA LYS A 276 -1.03 27.23 8.78
C LYS A 276 -1.24 26.46 10.08
N ALA A 277 -1.74 27.11 11.13
CA ALA A 277 -2.02 26.49 12.43
C ALA A 277 -3.20 25.51 12.39
N VAL A 278 -4.14 25.66 11.45
CA VAL A 278 -5.26 24.72 11.30
C VAL A 278 -4.76 23.39 10.73
N LYS A 279 -4.54 22.42 11.63
CA LYS A 279 -4.15 21.05 11.29
C LYS A 279 -5.34 20.27 10.72
N ILE A 280 -5.27 19.93 9.43
CA ILE A 280 -6.28 19.13 8.73
C ILE A 280 -5.65 17.78 8.38
N ASN A 281 -6.31 16.67 8.75
CA ASN A 281 -5.87 15.33 8.38
C ASN A 281 -6.53 14.93 7.04
N PRO A 282 -5.79 14.82 5.93
CA PRO A 282 -6.36 14.62 4.60
C PRO A 282 -6.74 13.15 4.32
N ILE A 283 -7.59 12.57 5.17
CA ILE A 283 -7.96 11.15 5.10
C ILE A 283 -9.10 10.93 4.09
N SER A 284 -10.14 11.77 4.13
CA SER A 284 -11.31 11.69 3.23
C SER A 284 -11.37 12.85 2.23
N SER A 285 -12.32 12.80 1.29
CA SER A 285 -12.46 13.79 0.21
C SER A 285 -12.69 15.22 0.72
N SER A 286 -13.52 15.43 1.74
CA SER A 286 -13.81 16.78 2.26
C SER A 286 -12.60 17.42 2.97
N PRO A 287 -11.91 16.77 3.92
CA PRO A 287 -10.66 17.27 4.48
C PRO A 287 -9.55 17.50 3.44
N LYS A 288 -9.45 16.66 2.38
CA LYS A 288 -8.53 16.90 1.26
C LYS A 288 -8.84 18.19 0.51
N ALA A 289 -10.12 18.49 0.27
CA ALA A 289 -10.52 19.73 -0.38
C ALA A 289 -10.22 20.97 0.47
N MET A 290 -10.43 20.90 1.79
CA MET A 290 -10.08 21.98 2.72
C MET A 290 -8.57 22.20 2.83
N ASP A 291 -7.78 21.12 2.92
CA ASP A 291 -6.32 21.19 2.94
C ASP A 291 -5.79 21.87 1.67
N LYS A 292 -6.34 21.49 0.51
CA LYS A 292 -6.03 22.14 -0.76
C LYS A 292 -6.40 23.62 -0.75
N TYR A 293 -7.59 23.99 -0.29
CA TYR A 293 -8.02 25.38 -0.19
C TYR A 293 -7.09 26.20 0.71
N ARG A 294 -6.76 25.68 1.90
CA ARG A 294 -5.81 26.30 2.84
C ARG A 294 -4.46 26.56 2.20
N ASN A 295 -3.87 25.54 1.54
CA ASN A 295 -2.54 25.66 0.94
C ASN A 295 -2.54 26.68 -0.22
N LEU A 296 -3.60 26.70 -1.04
CA LEU A 296 -3.74 27.68 -2.11
C LEU A 296 -3.93 29.11 -1.58
N ALA A 297 -4.74 29.28 -0.52
CA ALA A 297 -4.94 30.57 0.13
C ALA A 297 -3.63 31.12 0.73
N VAL A 298 -2.83 30.27 1.38
CA VAL A 298 -1.51 30.65 1.88
C VAL A 298 -0.60 31.12 0.76
N ILE A 299 -0.51 30.39 -0.36
CA ILE A 299 0.31 30.77 -1.52
C ILE A 299 -0.15 32.14 -2.07
N ALA A 300 -1.46 32.34 -2.20
CA ALA A 300 -2.02 33.59 -2.71
C ALA A 300 -1.72 34.79 -1.79
N LEU A 301 -1.89 34.62 -0.48
CA LEU A 301 -1.60 35.68 0.49
C LEU A 301 -0.09 35.97 0.58
N GLU A 302 0.77 34.96 0.51
CA GLU A 302 2.22 35.15 0.47
C GLU A 302 2.64 35.91 -0.80
N ALA A 303 2.06 35.59 -1.96
CA ALA A 303 2.29 36.31 -3.20
C ALA A 303 1.82 37.77 -3.13
N GLN A 304 0.63 38.03 -2.56
CA GLN A 304 0.13 39.39 -2.35
C GLN A 304 1.01 40.19 -1.39
N ALA A 305 1.47 39.58 -0.28
CA ALA A 305 2.36 40.22 0.67
C ALA A 305 3.73 40.55 0.05
N ALA A 306 4.27 39.64 -0.78
CA ALA A 306 5.51 39.87 -1.52
C ALA A 306 5.35 40.99 -2.56
N ALA A 307 4.26 41.01 -3.31
CA ALA A 307 3.96 42.08 -4.28
C ALA A 307 3.79 43.43 -3.59
N LYS A 308 3.09 43.49 -2.45
CA LYS A 308 2.92 44.71 -1.65
C LYS A 308 4.24 45.21 -1.05
N LYS A 309 5.18 44.32 -0.73
CA LYS A 309 6.52 44.69 -0.24
C LYS A 309 7.43 45.22 -1.35
N ALA A 310 7.19 44.83 -2.60
CA ALA A 310 7.98 45.25 -3.75
C ALA A 310 7.50 46.56 -4.40
N ALA A 311 6.28 47.00 -4.06
CA ALA A 311 5.69 48.28 -4.46
C ALA A 311 6.00 49.37 -3.43
#